data_AF-A0A913YFB1-F1
#
_entry.id   AF-A0A913YFB1-F1
#
_cell.length_a   1.000
_cell.length_b   1.000
_cell.length_c   1.000
_cell.angle_alpha   90.00
_cell.angle_beta   90.00
_cell.angle_gamma   90.00
#
_symmetry.space_group_name_H-M   'P 1'
#
loop_
_entity.id
_entity.type
_entity.pdbx_description
1 polymer ?
#
loop_
_entity_poly.entity_id
_entity_poly.type
_entity_poly.pdbx_seq_one_letter_code
_entity_poly.pdbx_strand_id
1 'polypeptide(L)'
;MDRHYTFIRFNVSSVLDCFTECHKHCRCQSFNFHGSYWSAGTCELNDADAYDDKVSIIAKNGWLFYNLDRQLPVNCRESESRCCSTSQPCENNGQCFSTCEPLGRRYRCKCPYGTKGERCQIRTNDR
;
A
#
# COMPACT_ATOMS: atom_id res chain seq x y z
N MET A 1 -20.41 -1.92 -0.40
CA MET A 1 -19.59 -2.00 -1.62
C MET A 1 -18.28 -2.63 -1.19
N ASP A 2 -18.02 -3.86 -1.62
CA ASP A 2 -16.79 -4.57 -1.30
C ASP A 2 -15.62 -3.80 -1.92
N ARG A 3 -14.80 -3.16 -1.08
CA ARG A 3 -13.57 -2.51 -1.52
C ARG A 3 -12.46 -3.55 -1.47
N HIS A 4 -11.96 -3.93 -2.64
CA HIS A 4 -10.78 -4.77 -2.73
C HIS A 4 -9.53 -3.91 -2.72
N TYR A 5 -8.81 -3.94 -1.59
CA TYR A 5 -7.56 -3.21 -1.42
C TYR A 5 -6.34 -4.00 -1.94
N THR A 6 -6.46 -5.31 -2.14
CA THR A 6 -5.39 -6.14 -2.72
C THR A 6 -5.19 -5.77 -4.19
N PHE A 7 -3.97 -5.35 -4.54
CA PHE A 7 -3.64 -4.93 -5.91
C PHE A 7 -2.64 -5.84 -6.61
N ILE A 8 -1.97 -6.72 -5.87
CA ILE A 8 -1.08 -7.73 -6.45
C ILE A 8 -1.01 -8.96 -5.54
N ARG A 9 -0.86 -10.13 -6.17
CA ARG A 9 -0.75 -11.44 -5.53
C ARG A 9 0.37 -12.24 -6.19
N PHE A 10 1.27 -12.81 -5.40
CA PHE A 10 2.41 -13.59 -5.89
C PHE A 10 2.92 -14.57 -4.83
N ASN A 11 3.80 -15.48 -5.21
CA ASN A 11 4.44 -16.41 -4.27
C ASN A 11 5.78 -15.86 -3.80
N VAL A 12 6.10 -16.12 -2.54
CA VAL A 12 7.36 -15.74 -1.89
C VAL A 12 7.91 -16.93 -1.10
N SER A 13 9.18 -16.87 -0.72
CA SER A 13 9.84 -17.94 0.04
C SER A 13 9.57 -17.87 1.55
N SER A 14 9.14 -16.71 2.06
CA SER A 14 8.84 -16.49 3.48
C SER A 14 7.94 -15.26 3.68
N VAL A 15 7.40 -15.11 4.89
CA VAL A 15 6.66 -13.89 5.27
C VAL A 15 7.53 -12.63 5.23
N LEU A 16 8.85 -12.77 5.51
CA LEU A 16 9.80 -11.67 5.47
C LEU A 16 10.00 -11.15 4.05
N ASP A 17 10.01 -12.04 3.06
CA ASP A 17 10.06 -11.63 1.65
C ASP A 17 8.81 -10.84 1.26
N CYS A 18 7.63 -11.24 1.73
CA CYS A 18 6.39 -10.49 1.50
C CYS A 18 6.46 -9.08 2.12
N PHE A 19 6.98 -8.98 3.35
CA PHE A 19 7.24 -7.70 4.02
C PHE A 19 8.22 -6.83 3.22
N THR A 20 9.32 -7.41 2.74
CA THR A 20 10.32 -6.71 1.92
C THR A 20 9.73 -6.24 0.59
N GLU A 21 8.91 -7.05 -0.07
CA GLU A 21 8.22 -6.65 -1.30
C GLU A 21 7.22 -5.53 -1.06
N CYS A 22 6.48 -5.57 0.05
CA CYS A 22 5.61 -4.46 0.45
C CYS A 22 6.40 -3.16 0.66
N HIS A 23 7.60 -3.22 1.26
CA HIS A 23 8.48 -2.05 1.41
C HIS A 23 8.97 -1.47 0.08
N LYS A 24 9.17 -2.31 -0.95
CA LYS A 24 9.56 -1.85 -2.29
C LYS A 24 8.41 -1.18 -3.04
N HIS A 25 7.17 -1.61 -2.78
CA HIS A 25 5.99 -1.08 -3.45
C HIS A 25 5.43 0.15 -2.73
N CYS A 26 5.48 1.31 -3.38
CA CYS A 26 5.03 2.57 -2.79
C CYS A 26 3.54 2.61 -2.43
N ARG A 27 2.71 1.86 -3.14
CA ARG A 27 1.27 1.70 -2.85
C ARG A 27 0.99 0.78 -1.66
N CYS A 28 1.95 -0.07 -1.27
CA CYS A 28 1.69 -1.06 -0.23
C CYS A 28 1.64 -0.41 1.16
N GLN A 29 0.56 -0.70 1.88
CA GLN A 29 0.32 -0.25 3.25
C GLN A 29 0.15 -1.41 4.24
N SER A 30 -0.36 -2.54 3.76
CA SER A 30 -0.41 -3.79 4.50
C SER A 30 -0.24 -4.96 3.53
N PHE A 31 -0.05 -6.16 4.06
CA PHE A 31 -0.04 -7.36 3.25
C PHE A 31 -0.73 -8.52 3.95
N ASN A 32 -1.30 -9.43 3.14
CA ASN A 32 -1.76 -10.72 3.59
C ASN A 32 -0.73 -11.78 3.23
N PHE A 33 -0.57 -12.78 4.09
CA PHE A 33 0.30 -13.92 3.84
C PHE A 33 -0.43 -15.22 4.15
N HIS A 34 -0.44 -16.15 3.19
CA HIS A 34 -0.97 -17.50 3.38
C HIS A 34 0.15 -18.53 3.28
N GLY A 35 0.46 -19.15 4.41
CA GLY A 35 1.55 -20.11 4.53
C GLY A 35 2.08 -20.16 5.96
N SER A 36 3.16 -20.91 6.16
CA SER A 36 3.90 -20.89 7.43
C SER A 36 4.97 -19.81 7.39
N TYR A 37 5.32 -19.25 8.55
CA TYR A 37 6.22 -18.11 8.68
C TYR A 37 7.55 -18.26 7.92
N TRP A 38 8.15 -19.46 7.97
CA TRP A 38 9.45 -19.79 7.37
C TRP A 38 9.35 -20.61 6.08
N SER A 39 8.15 -20.78 5.53
CA SER A 39 7.93 -21.55 4.31
C SER A 39 7.50 -20.65 3.17
N ALA A 40 7.64 -21.17 1.96
CA ALA A 40 7.01 -20.57 0.80
C ALA A 40 5.50 -20.41 1.04
N GLY A 41 4.95 -19.31 0.54
CA GLY A 41 3.56 -18.95 0.74
C GLY A 41 3.09 -17.93 -0.27
N THR A 42 1.81 -17.63 -0.22
CA THR A 42 1.20 -16.61 -1.07
C THR A 42 1.17 -15.27 -0.35
N CYS A 43 1.71 -14.25 -1.01
CA CYS A 43 1.73 -12.85 -0.58
C CYS A 43 0.67 -12.06 -1.36
N GLU A 44 -0.08 -11.22 -0.66
CA GLU A 44 -1.02 -10.24 -1.24
C GLU A 44 -0.68 -8.86 -0.70
N LEU A 45 -0.36 -7.90 -1.57
CA LEU A 45 -0.10 -6.53 -1.14
C LEU A 45 -1.37 -5.69 -1.25
N ASN A 46 -1.61 -4.87 -0.23
CA ASN A 46 -2.83 -4.09 -0.08
C ASN A 46 -2.54 -2.58 -0.14
N ASP A 47 -3.40 -1.82 -0.82
CA ASP A 47 -3.37 -0.35 -0.95
C ASP A 47 -4.10 0.36 0.21
N ALA A 48 -4.31 -0.34 1.32
CA ALA A 48 -4.89 0.15 2.57
C ALA A 48 -4.39 -0.69 3.75
N ASP A 49 -4.55 -0.18 4.96
CA ASP A 49 -4.23 -0.89 6.20
C ASP A 49 -5.43 -0.96 7.17
N ALA A 50 -5.21 -1.44 8.39
CA ALA A 50 -6.26 -1.58 9.39
C ALA A 50 -6.79 -0.24 9.94
N TYR A 51 -6.07 0.85 9.74
CA TYR A 51 -6.46 2.19 10.17
C TYR A 51 -7.32 2.87 9.10
N ASP A 52 -7.03 2.62 7.83
CA ASP A 52 -7.83 3.10 6.69
C ASP A 52 -9.25 2.49 6.69
N ASP A 53 -9.38 1.16 6.81
CA ASP A 53 -10.66 0.47 6.67
C ASP A 53 -10.68 -0.89 7.41
N LYS A 54 -10.86 -0.83 8.73
CA LYS A 54 -10.89 -2.02 9.60
C LYS A 54 -11.97 -3.03 9.21
N VAL A 55 -13.09 -2.59 8.63
CA VAL A 55 -14.22 -3.46 8.29
C VAL A 55 -13.90 -4.37 7.11
N SER A 56 -12.97 -3.95 6.25
CA SER A 56 -12.53 -4.73 5.11
C SER A 56 -11.52 -5.84 5.46
N ILE A 57 -11.12 -5.96 6.74
CA ILE A 57 -10.28 -7.06 7.23
C ILE A 57 -11.18 -8.24 7.62
N ILE A 58 -11.19 -9.25 6.77
CA ILE A 58 -11.98 -10.48 6.96
C ILE A 58 -11.06 -11.64 7.34
N ALA A 59 -11.31 -12.23 8.50
CA ALA A 59 -10.57 -13.40 8.95
C ALA A 59 -10.80 -14.59 8.01
N LYS A 60 -9.72 -15.21 7.56
CA LYS A 60 -9.75 -16.37 6.67
C LYS A 60 -8.73 -17.40 7.12
N ASN A 61 -9.13 -18.67 7.16
CA ASN A 61 -8.27 -19.74 7.67
C ASN A 61 -6.96 -19.82 6.87
N GLY A 62 -5.82 -19.90 7.58
CA GLY A 62 -4.48 -19.94 7.01
C GLY A 62 -3.93 -18.60 6.51
N TRP A 63 -4.70 -17.51 6.60
CA TRP A 63 -4.27 -16.17 6.20
C TRP A 63 -3.88 -15.34 7.42
N LEU A 64 -2.74 -14.66 7.30
CA LEU A 64 -2.23 -13.69 8.26
C LEU A 64 -2.27 -12.30 7.63
N PHE A 65 -2.59 -11.30 8.43
CA PHE A 65 -2.63 -9.89 8.02
C PHE A 65 -1.58 -9.10 8.79
N TYR A 66 -0.82 -8.25 8.08
CA TYR A 66 0.24 -7.43 8.67
C TYR A 66 0.10 -5.98 8.23
N ASN A 67 -0.04 -5.06 9.20
CA ASN A 67 0.18 -3.63 8.96
C ASN A 67 1.68 -3.37 8.77
N LEU A 68 2.02 -2.38 7.97
CA LEU A 68 3.38 -1.89 7.89
C LEU A 68 3.65 -0.87 9.01
N ASP A 69 4.52 -1.24 9.94
CA ASP A 69 5.19 -0.28 10.83
C ASP A 69 6.59 -0.03 10.27
N ARG A 70 6.77 1.12 9.60
CA ARG A 70 8.08 1.49 9.06
C ARG A 70 8.82 2.25 10.13
N GLN A 71 9.94 1.70 10.60
CA GLN A 71 10.90 2.43 11.44
C GLN A 71 11.61 3.51 10.60
N LEU A 72 10.87 4.54 10.17
CA LEU A 72 11.47 5.68 9.50
C LEU A 72 12.34 6.44 10.50
N PRO A 73 13.50 6.96 10.07
CA PRO A 73 14.32 7.81 10.93
C PRO A 73 13.49 9.03 11.36
N VAL A 74 13.69 9.45 12.61
CA VAL A 74 12.98 10.57 13.27
C VAL A 74 13.08 11.88 12.49
N ASN A 75 14.02 11.98 11.54
CA ASN A 75 14.26 13.10 10.63
C ASN A 75 14.22 12.68 9.15
N CYS A 76 13.23 11.90 8.73
CA CYS A 76 13.04 11.56 7.32
C CYS A 76 12.81 12.82 6.48
N ARG A 77 13.61 12.99 5.43
CA ARG A 77 13.39 14.05 4.44
C ARG A 77 12.37 13.56 3.43
N GLU A 78 11.38 14.35 3.05
CA GLU A 78 10.35 13.93 2.08
C GLU A 78 10.97 13.38 0.77
N SER A 79 12.12 13.90 0.35
CA SER A 79 12.88 13.37 -0.79
C SER A 79 13.32 11.90 -0.66
N GLU A 80 13.44 11.38 0.56
CA GLU A 80 13.90 10.02 0.89
C GLU A 80 12.81 8.96 0.70
N SER A 81 11.53 9.33 0.65
CA SER A 81 10.48 8.35 0.38
C SER A 81 10.61 7.74 -1.03
N ARG A 82 11.21 8.51 -1.96
CA ARG A 82 11.44 8.19 -3.39
C ARG A 82 10.18 7.79 -4.19
N CYS A 83 9.02 7.70 -3.56
CA CYS A 83 7.84 7.10 -4.18
C CYS A 83 7.29 7.89 -5.35
N CYS A 84 7.31 9.22 -5.27
CA CYS A 84 6.91 10.07 -6.38
C CYS A 84 7.84 9.94 -7.60
N SER A 85 9.12 9.63 -7.40
CA SER A 85 10.09 9.50 -8.50
C SER A 85 10.25 8.07 -9.03
N THR A 86 10.03 7.04 -8.21
CA THR A 86 10.24 5.64 -8.62
C THR A 86 8.97 4.93 -9.09
N SER A 87 7.80 5.35 -8.61
CA SER A 87 6.55 4.61 -8.87
C SER A 87 5.44 5.45 -9.51
N GLN A 88 5.57 6.78 -9.50
CA GLN A 88 4.56 7.73 -10.01
C GLN A 88 3.13 7.32 -9.62
N PRO A 89 2.82 7.26 -8.31
CA PRO A 89 1.63 6.56 -7.82
C PRO A 89 0.32 7.32 -8.09
N CYS A 90 0.40 8.61 -8.41
CA CYS A 90 -0.76 9.46 -8.74
C CYS A 90 -1.15 9.31 -10.21
N GLU A 91 -2.39 8.90 -10.45
CA GLU A 91 -2.99 8.75 -11.77
C GLU A 91 -3.61 10.06 -12.28
N ASN A 92 -4.08 10.06 -13.53
CA ASN A 92 -4.80 11.17 -14.17
C ASN A 92 -4.14 12.56 -13.96
N ASN A 93 -2.81 12.63 -14.12
CA ASN A 93 -2.01 13.85 -13.94
C ASN A 93 -2.08 14.46 -12.53
N GLY A 94 -2.32 13.63 -11.51
CA GLY A 94 -2.21 14.02 -10.11
C GLY A 94 -0.79 14.49 -9.75
N GLN A 95 -0.70 15.57 -8.97
CA GLN A 95 0.58 16.04 -8.45
C GLN A 95 0.97 15.20 -7.24
N CYS A 96 2.14 14.55 -7.30
CA CYS A 96 2.65 13.71 -6.23
C CYS A 96 3.53 14.51 -5.27
N PHE A 97 3.30 14.32 -3.97
CA PHE A 97 4.15 14.83 -2.90
C PHE A 97 4.59 13.66 -2.04
N SER A 98 5.88 13.53 -1.82
CA SER A 98 6.40 12.52 -0.89
C SER A 98 6.00 12.85 0.54
N THR A 99 5.76 11.82 1.35
CA THR A 99 5.51 11.95 2.79
C THR A 99 6.48 11.05 3.55
N CYS A 100 6.72 11.40 4.81
CA CYS A 100 7.63 10.71 5.71
C CYS A 100 6.88 10.23 6.96
N GLU A 101 5.70 9.64 6.76
CA GLU A 101 4.91 9.10 7.86
C GLU A 101 5.37 7.65 8.17
N PRO A 102 5.71 7.33 9.45
CA PRO A 102 6.13 5.99 9.84
C PRO A 102 5.05 4.93 9.57
N LEU A 103 3.80 5.36 9.73
CA LEU A 103 2.59 4.61 9.42
C LEU A 103 1.93 5.23 8.18
N GLY A 104 1.25 4.43 7.36
CA GLY A 104 0.49 4.93 6.22
C GLY A 104 1.27 5.08 4.91
N ARG A 105 0.78 5.93 4.00
CA ARG A 105 1.33 6.11 2.65
C ARG A 105 2.61 6.94 2.68
N ARG A 106 3.56 6.63 1.78
CA ARG A 106 4.83 7.39 1.56
C ARG A 106 4.70 8.56 0.58
N TYR A 107 3.48 8.85 0.17
CA TYR A 107 3.13 9.92 -0.74
C TYR A 107 1.69 10.36 -0.51
N ARG A 108 1.37 11.57 -0.96
CA ARG A 108 0.00 12.05 -1.17
C ARG A 108 -0.16 12.57 -2.59
N CYS A 109 -1.37 12.45 -3.13
CA CYS A 109 -1.72 12.99 -4.42
C CYS A 109 -2.62 14.21 -4.26
N LYS A 110 -2.29 15.30 -4.96
CA LYS A 110 -3.23 16.40 -5.20
C LYS A 110 -3.88 16.18 -6.57
N CYS A 111 -5.17 15.89 -6.54
CA CYS A 111 -5.92 15.56 -7.74
C CYS A 111 -6.32 16.81 -8.53
N PRO A 112 -6.17 16.80 -9.87
CA PRO A 112 -6.70 17.86 -10.70
C PRO A 112 -8.23 17.85 -10.70
N TYR A 113 -8.81 18.96 -11.15
CA TYR A 113 -10.25 19.08 -11.30
C TYR A 113 -10.82 17.93 -12.14
N GLY A 114 -11.93 17.36 -11.68
CA GLY A 114 -12.59 16.23 -12.36
C GLY A 114 -12.05 14.85 -11.97
N THR A 115 -11.16 14.74 -10.97
CA THR A 115 -10.63 13.46 -10.47
C THR A 115 -10.66 13.39 -8.96
N LYS A 116 -10.73 12.17 -8.40
CA LYS A 116 -10.77 11.91 -6.95
C LYS A 116 -10.17 10.53 -6.61
N GLY A 117 -10.10 10.26 -5.31
CA GLY A 117 -9.49 9.05 -4.75
C GLY A 117 -8.04 9.30 -4.31
N GLU A 118 -7.51 8.41 -3.47
CA GLU A 118 -6.17 8.51 -2.87
C GLU A 118 -5.05 8.71 -3.90
N ARG A 119 -5.22 8.12 -5.09
CA ARG A 119 -4.27 8.17 -6.20
C ARG A 119 -4.83 8.92 -7.39
N CYS A 120 -5.91 9.68 -7.24
CA CYS A 120 -6.62 10.34 -8.33
C CYS A 120 -7.10 9.36 -9.42
N GLN A 121 -7.35 8.11 -9.05
CA GLN A 121 -7.69 7.02 -9.98
C GLN A 121 -9.15 7.05 -10.47
N ILE A 122 -10.02 7.85 -9.85
CA ILE A 122 -11.44 7.93 -10.19
C ILE A 122 -11.71 9.24 -10.92
N ARG A 123 -12.25 9.19 -12.15
CA ARG A 123 -12.76 10.40 -12.82
C ARG A 123 -14.17 10.70 -12.32
N THR A 124 -14.48 11.95 -12.03
CA THR A 124 -15.79 12.34 -11.46
C THR A 124 -16.95 12.24 -12.45
N ASN A 125 -16.64 12.05 -13.74
CA ASN A 125 -17.62 11.84 -14.80
C ASN A 125 -17.93 10.35 -15.04
N ASP A 126 -17.19 9.45 -14.41
CA ASP A 126 -17.49 8.01 -14.42
C ASP A 126 -18.56 7.77 -13.35
N ARG A 127 -19.83 7.82 -13.76
CA ARG A 127 -20.99 7.40 -12.97
C ARG A 127 -21.49 6.05 -13.47
#